data_AF-A0ABD6IRR8-F1
#
_entry.id   AF-A0ABD6IRR8-F1
#
_cell.length_a   1.000
_cell.length_b   1.000
_cell.length_c   1.000
_cell.angle_alpha   90.00
_cell.angle_beta   90.00
_cell.angle_gamma   90.00
#
_symmetry.space_group_name_H-M   'P 1'
#
loop_
_entity.id
_entity.type
_entity.pdbx_description
1 polymer ?
#
loop_
_entity_poly.entity_id
_entity_poly.type
_entity_poly.pdbx_seq_one_letter_code
_entity_poly.pdbx_strand_id
1 'polypeptide(L)'
;MGTPAQPGQGTIDVTPSVLHQVSTNVAGEQSPLDQGIKAFLTELARYPDGGGKGSAMKGFTTSYVKVANRFLDVWAKSVVSVGGAAVGFNSTANNYAAADHATHPAPSGPPAQRPAPRVIDTPPAYGPVTDFKWGDIDAGQSLAQEILEGLEGVVLTVMRPLLEHECRWGKAAEILPLPNHLRLYSISEAWRMPQGTLGMVEGMLTGYISGITDQSNQEWYDAMRAFCSTLWGTSAWGQTREGYDWSNDGARKRGSSHPVFAVLFDTCDTMVDAVYNVALAAQDVRSDLHRIYTQAVKDSIRQLDPEKMEISHPTSVLKGLWHMGKGVVTDISIGIVLDIDEGAMNDAVTAYDNRVNRQARRIEDLMAALDEAFTSAPTFNAETARAEAFGARALTEFKGDPLYTVPGDDESHHRYPVDLANQEGVSGSHVIDKHVGKTDAQLEQRLRDQARVRADGTVAPIAASTFTDLGSAQRYTQEVLDDPANQQKVSRWLAGNPDPRRSTRTLGLAFPDAVGRTWTRGDSSAHDSHMVNVTLRPRPGGHPPYVVLTSMPSDTVQP
;
A
#
# COMPACT_ATOMS: atom_id res chain seq x y z
N MET A 1 4.65 13.59 -20.14
CA MET A 1 4.51 12.44 -21.07
C MET A 1 5.71 12.45 -22.02
N GLY A 2 6.71 11.62 -21.74
CA GLY A 2 7.84 11.38 -22.64
C GLY A 2 7.74 9.94 -23.13
N THR A 3 7.84 9.74 -24.44
CA THR A 3 7.87 8.43 -25.09
C THR A 3 9.09 7.65 -24.58
N PRO A 4 8.96 6.38 -24.14
CA PRO A 4 10.11 5.57 -23.75
C PRO A 4 11.08 5.43 -24.92
N ALA A 5 12.39 5.52 -24.64
CA ALA A 5 13.43 5.26 -25.62
C ALA A 5 13.31 3.82 -26.14
N GLN A 6 13.48 3.63 -27.46
CA GLN A 6 13.46 2.29 -28.05
C GLN A 6 14.56 1.39 -27.45
N PRO A 7 14.28 0.11 -27.15
CA PRO A 7 15.30 -0.83 -26.70
C PRO A 7 16.33 -1.06 -27.82
N GLY A 8 17.60 -0.83 -27.52
CA GLY A 8 18.70 -1.16 -28.42
C GLY A 8 18.73 -2.66 -28.72
N GLN A 9 18.88 -3.02 -30.00
CA GLN A 9 19.14 -4.39 -30.42
C GLN A 9 20.52 -4.84 -29.91
N GLY A 10 20.52 -5.69 -28.89
CA GLY A 10 21.70 -6.37 -28.36
C GLY A 10 21.36 -7.17 -27.11
N THR A 11 21.92 -8.37 -26.98
CA THR A 11 21.86 -9.14 -25.72
C THR A 11 22.47 -8.29 -24.61
N ILE A 12 21.68 -7.96 -23.59
CA ILE A 12 22.17 -7.19 -22.43
C ILE A 12 23.15 -8.08 -21.66
N ASP A 13 24.41 -7.65 -21.57
CA ASP A 13 25.38 -8.32 -20.72
C ASP A 13 25.26 -7.82 -19.28
N VAL A 14 24.38 -8.46 -18.49
CA VAL A 14 24.25 -8.17 -17.06
C VAL A 14 25.50 -8.69 -16.35
N THR A 15 26.21 -7.81 -15.66
CA THR A 15 27.40 -8.17 -14.85
C THR A 15 27.12 -7.90 -13.37
N PRO A 16 27.92 -8.44 -12.43
CA PRO A 16 27.79 -8.10 -11.01
C PRO A 16 27.84 -6.59 -10.75
N SER A 17 28.65 -5.85 -11.52
CA SER A 17 28.75 -4.40 -11.41
C SER A 17 27.43 -3.67 -11.75
N VAL A 18 26.70 -4.17 -12.75
CA VAL A 18 25.39 -3.65 -13.15
C VAL A 18 24.35 -3.97 -12.09
N LEU A 19 24.36 -5.19 -11.52
CA LEU A 19 23.44 -5.54 -10.42
C LEU A 19 23.70 -4.71 -9.16
N HIS A 20 24.96 -4.44 -8.79
CA HIS A 20 25.25 -3.52 -7.69
C HIS A 20 24.72 -2.09 -7.96
N GLN A 21 24.75 -1.64 -9.21
CA GLN A 21 24.19 -0.35 -9.60
C GLN A 21 22.66 -0.35 -9.46
N VAL A 22 21.98 -1.39 -9.95
CA VAL A 22 20.53 -1.56 -9.76
C VAL A 22 20.18 -1.61 -8.28
N SER A 23 20.91 -2.39 -7.48
CA SER A 23 20.75 -2.44 -6.02
C SER A 23 20.84 -1.05 -5.37
N THR A 24 21.86 -0.27 -5.72
CA THR A 24 22.05 1.09 -5.19
C THR A 24 20.90 2.02 -5.59
N ASN A 25 20.47 1.94 -6.85
CA ASN A 25 19.38 2.78 -7.37
C ASN A 25 18.03 2.41 -6.72
N VAL A 26 17.71 1.12 -6.62
CA VAL A 26 16.49 0.63 -5.96
C VAL A 26 16.49 1.01 -4.48
N ALA A 27 17.61 0.87 -3.77
CA ALA A 27 17.72 1.35 -2.38
C ALA A 27 17.46 2.86 -2.27
N GLY A 28 17.91 3.63 -3.26
CA GLY A 28 17.69 5.08 -3.34
C GLY A 28 16.22 5.47 -3.32
N GLU A 29 15.33 4.64 -3.88
CA GLU A 29 13.89 4.93 -3.99
C GLU A 29 13.12 4.80 -2.67
N GLN A 30 13.69 4.15 -1.65
CA GLN A 30 13.07 4.16 -0.31
C GLN A 30 13.05 5.57 0.30
N SER A 31 14.06 6.40 0.01
CA SER A 31 14.17 7.75 0.57
C SER A 31 13.04 8.66 0.09
N PRO A 32 12.75 8.78 -1.23
CA PRO A 32 11.56 9.47 -1.71
C PRO A 32 10.24 8.96 -1.11
N LEU A 33 10.04 7.64 -0.97
CA LEU A 33 8.82 7.10 -0.35
C LEU A 33 8.67 7.52 1.12
N ASP A 34 9.71 7.36 1.92
CA ASP A 34 9.70 7.68 3.36
C ASP A 34 9.61 9.20 3.60
N GLN A 35 10.37 9.99 2.85
CA GLN A 35 10.36 11.45 2.99
C GLN A 35 9.09 12.07 2.42
N GLY A 36 8.57 11.54 1.31
CA GLY A 36 7.34 12.02 0.68
C GLY A 36 6.14 11.92 1.61
N ILE A 37 5.99 10.80 2.32
CA ILE A 37 4.89 10.64 3.28
C ILE A 37 5.10 11.48 4.55
N LYS A 38 6.34 11.65 5.03
CA LYS A 38 6.65 12.58 6.14
C LYS A 38 6.35 14.03 5.77
N ALA A 39 6.66 14.44 4.55
CA ALA A 39 6.34 15.77 4.04
C ALA A 39 4.83 15.97 3.92
N PHE A 40 4.11 14.97 3.43
CA PHE A 40 2.64 14.97 3.43
C PHE A 40 2.05 15.13 4.83
N LEU A 41 2.50 14.36 5.82
CA LEU A 41 2.02 14.49 7.20
C LEU A 41 2.37 15.85 7.82
N THR A 42 3.54 16.39 7.49
CA THR A 42 3.93 17.75 7.90
C THR A 42 3.01 18.81 7.29
N GLU A 43 2.61 18.63 6.02
CA GLU A 43 1.67 19.53 5.36
C GLU A 43 0.27 19.44 5.99
N LEU A 44 -0.23 18.23 6.26
CA LEU A 44 -1.50 18.03 6.95
C LEU A 44 -1.52 18.69 8.34
N ALA A 45 -0.40 18.60 9.08
CA ALA A 45 -0.27 19.18 10.41
C ALA A 45 -0.34 20.72 10.43
N ARG A 46 -0.25 21.40 9.28
CA ARG A 46 -0.45 22.87 9.19
C ARG A 46 -1.92 23.27 9.32
N TYR A 47 -2.84 22.32 9.20
CA TYR A 47 -4.28 22.58 9.22
C TYR A 47 -4.99 21.82 10.36
N PRO A 48 -4.57 21.98 11.62
CA PRO A 48 -5.08 21.18 12.74
C PRO A 48 -6.58 21.42 13.03
N ASP A 49 -7.08 22.65 12.80
CA ASP A 49 -8.47 23.04 13.09
C ASP A 49 -9.25 23.27 11.80
N GLY A 50 -9.40 22.21 11.01
CA GLY A 50 -10.33 22.17 9.88
C GLY A 50 -11.76 21.80 10.29
N GLY A 51 -11.97 21.36 11.55
CA GLY A 51 -13.20 20.72 12.02
C GLY A 51 -14.31 21.67 12.47
N GLY A 52 -15.56 21.23 12.27
CA GLY A 52 -16.78 21.88 12.74
C GLY A 52 -17.63 20.97 13.63
N LYS A 53 -18.71 21.49 14.21
CA LYS A 53 -19.60 20.73 15.10
C LYS A 53 -20.57 19.85 14.28
N GLY A 54 -21.25 18.93 14.97
CA GLY A 54 -22.29 18.08 14.39
C GLY A 54 -21.87 16.62 14.25
N SER A 55 -22.87 15.72 14.28
CA SER A 55 -22.67 14.28 14.19
C SER A 55 -22.08 13.84 12.84
N ALA A 56 -22.49 14.48 11.75
CA ALA A 56 -21.98 14.17 10.41
C ALA A 56 -20.48 14.43 10.27
N MET A 57 -20.00 15.60 10.72
CA MET A 57 -18.56 15.91 10.71
C MET A 57 -17.76 14.98 11.63
N LYS A 58 -18.28 14.67 12.83
CA LYS A 58 -17.65 13.69 13.71
C LYS A 58 -17.51 12.31 13.03
N GLY A 59 -18.56 11.87 12.34
CA GLY A 59 -18.56 10.61 11.57
C GLY A 59 -17.53 10.63 10.43
N PHE A 60 -17.49 11.72 9.67
CA PHE A 60 -16.49 11.91 8.61
C PHE A 60 -15.06 11.90 9.15
N THR A 61 -14.76 12.67 10.20
CA THR A 61 -13.42 12.70 10.81
C THR A 61 -13.00 11.33 11.32
N THR A 62 -13.92 10.58 11.96
CA THR A 62 -13.64 9.22 12.44
C THR A 62 -13.27 8.29 11.28
N SER A 63 -14.04 8.35 10.20
CA SER A 63 -13.80 7.57 8.98
C SER A 63 -12.47 7.95 8.32
N TYR A 64 -12.20 9.25 8.22
CA TYR A 64 -10.98 9.81 7.65
C TYR A 64 -9.74 9.31 8.37
N VAL A 65 -9.67 9.45 9.70
CA VAL A 65 -8.51 9.02 10.49
C VAL A 65 -8.31 7.51 10.37
N LYS A 66 -9.38 6.72 10.42
CA LYS A 66 -9.32 5.26 10.28
C LYS A 66 -8.71 4.85 8.94
N VAL A 67 -9.24 5.37 7.83
CA VAL A 67 -8.80 5.06 6.47
C VAL A 67 -7.38 5.56 6.22
N ALA A 68 -7.09 6.79 6.63
CA ALA A 68 -5.79 7.41 6.43
C ALA A 68 -4.67 6.69 7.20
N ASN A 69 -4.94 6.22 8.43
CA ASN A 69 -3.97 5.44 9.18
C ASN A 69 -3.70 4.07 8.52
N ARG A 70 -4.73 3.39 8.01
CA ARG A 70 -4.50 2.14 7.26
C ARG A 70 -3.70 2.39 5.98
N PHE A 71 -3.97 3.49 5.27
CA PHE A 71 -3.16 3.92 4.13
C PHE A 71 -1.67 4.08 4.51
N LEU A 72 -1.37 4.69 5.66
CA LEU A 72 0.01 4.81 6.16
C LEU A 72 0.64 3.44 6.46
N ASP A 73 -0.11 2.48 7.00
CA ASP A 73 0.39 1.12 7.24
C ASP A 73 0.78 0.41 5.94
N VAL A 74 -0.06 0.51 4.91
CA VAL A 74 0.21 -0.07 3.58
C VAL A 74 1.41 0.61 2.93
N TRP A 75 1.51 1.94 3.05
CA TRP A 75 2.66 2.71 2.58
C TRP A 75 3.96 2.25 3.26
N ALA A 76 3.95 2.11 4.58
CA ALA A 76 5.11 1.69 5.36
C ALA A 76 5.62 0.30 4.93
N LYS A 77 4.73 -0.64 4.65
CA LYS A 77 5.12 -1.96 4.10
C LYS A 77 5.69 -1.88 2.69
N SER A 78 5.17 -0.98 1.86
CA SER A 78 5.67 -0.75 0.50
C SER A 78 7.09 -0.17 0.49
N VAL A 79 7.48 0.61 1.51
CA VAL A 79 8.88 1.03 1.68
C VAL A 79 9.78 -0.18 1.88
N VAL A 80 9.38 -1.13 2.74
CA VAL A 80 10.19 -2.30 3.09
C VAL A 80 10.40 -3.25 1.91
N SER A 81 9.38 -3.45 1.06
CA SER A 81 9.48 -4.33 -0.11
C SER A 81 10.60 -3.86 -1.07
N VAL A 82 10.71 -2.55 -1.31
CA VAL A 82 11.78 -1.93 -2.12
C VAL A 82 13.16 -2.18 -1.50
N GLY A 83 13.28 -2.10 -0.17
CA GLY A 83 14.53 -2.37 0.54
C GLY A 83 15.00 -3.82 0.41
N GLY A 84 14.06 -4.77 0.49
CA GLY A 84 14.35 -6.19 0.29
C GLY A 84 14.90 -6.46 -1.11
N ALA A 85 14.25 -5.92 -2.14
CA ALA A 85 14.71 -6.06 -3.51
C ALA A 85 16.13 -5.50 -3.73
N ALA A 86 16.43 -4.33 -3.16
CA ALA A 86 17.77 -3.75 -3.25
C ALA A 86 18.84 -4.66 -2.63
N VAL A 87 18.57 -5.23 -1.45
CA VAL A 87 19.49 -6.15 -0.79
C VAL A 87 19.66 -7.44 -1.60
N GLY A 88 18.57 -7.98 -2.14
CA GLY A 88 18.63 -9.20 -2.96
C GLY A 88 19.52 -9.05 -4.19
N PHE A 89 19.41 -7.94 -4.92
CA PHE A 89 20.32 -7.67 -6.05
C PHE A 89 21.79 -7.57 -5.64
N ASN A 90 22.08 -7.00 -4.47
CA ASN A 90 23.45 -6.94 -3.95
C ASN A 90 23.98 -8.33 -3.58
N SER A 91 23.16 -9.13 -2.89
CA SER A 91 23.48 -10.51 -2.50
C SER A 91 23.82 -11.33 -3.75
N THR A 92 22.98 -11.30 -4.78
CA THR A 92 23.23 -11.99 -6.04
C THR A 92 24.56 -11.60 -6.67
N ALA A 93 24.84 -10.30 -6.76
CA ALA A 93 26.08 -9.82 -7.37
C ALA A 93 27.31 -10.33 -6.61
N ASN A 94 27.28 -10.30 -5.27
CA ASN A 94 28.33 -10.82 -4.41
C ASN A 94 28.51 -12.33 -4.54
N ASN A 95 27.40 -13.07 -4.59
CA ASN A 95 27.38 -14.53 -4.69
C ASN A 95 27.95 -14.98 -6.03
N TYR A 96 27.54 -14.34 -7.12
CA TYR A 96 28.11 -14.59 -8.45
C TYR A 96 29.60 -14.26 -8.50
N ALA A 97 30.02 -13.10 -7.99
CA ALA A 97 31.43 -12.72 -7.99
C ALA A 97 32.30 -13.71 -7.20
N ALA A 98 31.78 -14.26 -6.10
CA ALA A 98 32.46 -15.30 -5.33
C ALA A 98 32.55 -16.62 -6.12
N ALA A 99 31.44 -17.06 -6.73
CA ALA A 99 31.41 -18.28 -7.52
C ALA A 99 32.30 -18.19 -8.77
N ASP A 100 32.27 -17.08 -9.49
CA ASP A 100 33.10 -16.88 -10.68
C ASP A 100 34.59 -16.86 -10.31
N HIS A 101 34.95 -16.22 -9.19
CA HIS A 101 36.33 -16.26 -8.69
C HIS A 101 36.78 -17.67 -8.27
N ALA A 102 35.88 -18.49 -7.73
CA ALA A 102 36.20 -19.88 -7.38
C ALA A 102 36.47 -20.74 -8.63
N THR A 103 35.69 -20.53 -9.70
CA THR A 103 35.83 -21.24 -10.98
C THR A 103 37.00 -20.71 -11.83
N HIS A 104 37.24 -19.40 -11.78
CA HIS A 104 38.28 -18.69 -12.53
C HIS A 104 39.20 -17.90 -11.58
N PRO A 105 40.11 -18.56 -10.83
CA PRO A 105 40.95 -17.89 -9.86
C PRO A 105 41.85 -16.84 -10.53
N ALA A 106 41.62 -15.57 -10.24
CA ALA A 106 42.52 -14.50 -10.68
C ALA A 106 43.79 -14.53 -9.83
N PRO A 107 44.99 -14.24 -10.40
CA PRO A 107 46.24 -14.24 -9.65
C PRO A 107 46.36 -13.14 -8.59
N SER A 108 45.37 -12.24 -8.44
CA SER A 108 45.39 -11.21 -7.41
C SER A 108 43.99 -10.81 -6.91
N GLY A 109 43.83 -10.84 -5.58
CA GLY A 109 42.74 -10.21 -4.83
C GLY A 109 41.54 -11.13 -4.53
N PRO A 110 40.81 -10.91 -3.42
CA PRO A 110 39.54 -11.59 -3.15
C PRO A 110 38.46 -11.18 -4.17
N PRO A 111 37.36 -11.96 -4.30
CA PRO A 111 36.25 -11.60 -5.19
C PRO A 111 35.72 -10.20 -4.89
N ALA A 112 35.36 -9.45 -5.93
CA ALA A 112 34.88 -8.08 -5.81
C ALA A 112 33.45 -8.05 -5.22
N GLN A 113 33.37 -8.01 -3.89
CA GLN A 113 32.11 -7.91 -3.15
C GLN A 113 31.87 -6.49 -2.62
N ARG A 114 30.60 -6.11 -2.46
CA ARG A 114 30.19 -4.84 -1.86
C ARG A 114 29.29 -5.08 -0.65
N PRO A 115 29.40 -4.24 0.40
CA PRO A 115 28.47 -4.29 1.52
C PRO A 115 27.05 -4.05 1.02
N ALA A 116 26.06 -4.68 1.66
CA ALA A 116 24.66 -4.42 1.36
C ALA A 116 24.34 -2.92 1.52
N PRO A 117 23.48 -2.34 0.65
CA PRO A 117 23.05 -0.97 0.81
C PRO A 117 22.32 -0.79 2.16
N ARG A 118 22.43 0.40 2.74
CA ARG A 118 21.64 0.75 3.92
C ARG A 118 20.19 0.96 3.47
N VAL A 119 19.29 0.15 4.00
CA VAL A 119 17.87 0.13 3.64
C VAL A 119 16.98 0.26 4.88
N ILE A 120 15.71 0.57 4.66
CA ILE A 120 14.64 0.42 5.65
C ILE A 120 14.09 -1.00 5.51
N ASP A 121 14.34 -1.86 6.49
CA ASP A 121 13.95 -3.28 6.50
C ASP A 121 12.72 -3.56 7.39
N THR A 122 12.29 -2.57 8.16
CA THR A 122 11.15 -2.63 9.08
C THR A 122 10.17 -1.52 8.74
N PRO A 123 8.85 -1.77 8.71
CA PRO A 123 7.87 -0.74 8.35
C PRO A 123 8.02 0.50 9.25
N PRO A 124 8.23 1.70 8.67
CA PRO A 124 8.34 2.91 9.46
C PRO A 124 7.06 3.22 10.23
N ALA A 125 7.20 3.69 11.47
CA ALA A 125 6.08 4.21 12.24
C ALA A 125 5.92 5.70 11.95
N TYR A 126 4.95 6.05 11.09
CA TYR A 126 4.69 7.45 10.71
C TYR A 126 3.87 8.24 11.73
N GLY A 127 3.26 7.57 12.71
CA GLY A 127 2.29 8.18 13.62
C GLY A 127 0.92 8.38 12.99
N PRO A 128 -0.09 8.83 13.77
CA PRO A 128 -1.43 9.03 13.25
C PRO A 128 -1.49 10.26 12.34
N VAL A 129 -2.39 10.22 11.36
CA VAL A 129 -2.75 11.41 10.58
C VAL A 129 -3.41 12.45 11.48
N THR A 130 -3.11 13.73 11.26
CA THR A 130 -3.80 14.84 11.92
C THR A 130 -5.30 14.72 11.67
N ASP A 131 -6.06 14.60 12.75
CA ASP A 131 -7.52 14.62 12.70
C ASP A 131 -8.02 16.03 12.40
N PHE A 132 -9.27 16.14 11.94
CA PHE A 132 -9.94 17.43 11.96
C PHE A 132 -10.34 17.70 13.40
N LYS A 133 -9.43 18.27 14.20
CA LYS A 133 -9.71 18.57 15.60
C LYS A 133 -10.95 19.43 15.72
N TRP A 134 -11.72 19.14 16.76
CA TRP A 134 -12.70 20.08 17.29
C TRP A 134 -11.92 21.21 17.97
N GLY A 135 -12.02 22.43 17.44
CA GLY A 135 -11.46 23.59 18.09
C GLY A 135 -12.28 23.97 19.31
N ASP A 136 -11.69 23.82 20.50
CA ASP A 136 -11.85 24.85 21.51
C ASP A 136 -11.58 26.21 20.85
N ILE A 137 -12.36 27.23 21.18
CA ILE A 137 -12.16 28.58 20.69
C ILE A 137 -10.77 29.01 21.14
N ASP A 138 -9.77 28.96 20.25
CA ASP A 138 -8.44 29.44 20.55
C ASP A 138 -8.53 30.94 20.84
N ALA A 139 -8.22 31.31 22.09
CA ALA A 139 -8.21 32.67 22.62
C ALA A 139 -7.15 33.60 21.97
N GLY A 140 -6.63 33.22 20.81
CA GLY A 140 -5.61 33.93 20.04
C GLY A 140 -6.06 34.35 18.64
N GLN A 141 -7.32 34.14 18.23
CA GLN A 141 -7.83 34.77 17.02
C GLN A 141 -7.90 36.29 17.23
N SER A 142 -6.94 37.00 16.63
CA SER A 142 -6.97 38.46 16.64
C SER A 142 -8.24 38.92 15.94
N LEU A 143 -9.01 39.76 16.64
CA LEU A 143 -10.16 40.56 16.20
C LEU A 143 -9.99 41.23 14.81
N ALA A 144 -8.78 41.25 14.25
CA ALA A 144 -8.44 41.78 12.94
C ALA A 144 -8.64 40.78 11.77
N GLN A 145 -8.58 39.46 12.01
CA GLN A 145 -8.92 38.43 11.01
C GLN A 145 -10.43 38.14 10.97
N GLU A 146 -11.14 38.39 12.08
CA GLU A 146 -12.62 38.44 12.16
C GLU A 146 -13.27 39.45 11.18
N ILE A 147 -12.48 40.37 10.61
CA ILE A 147 -12.99 41.39 9.68
C ILE A 147 -13.10 40.87 8.24
N LEU A 148 -12.33 39.84 7.85
CA LEU A 148 -12.58 39.10 6.60
C LEU A 148 -13.69 38.05 6.74
N GLU A 149 -14.00 37.69 7.99
CA GLU A 149 -15.14 36.87 8.44
C GLU A 149 -16.28 37.75 8.98
N GLY A 150 -16.62 38.85 8.32
CA GLY A 150 -17.60 39.86 8.81
C GLY A 150 -19.02 39.35 9.13
N LEU A 151 -19.26 38.04 9.01
CA LEU A 151 -20.46 37.34 9.42
C LEU A 151 -20.28 36.44 10.63
N GLU A 152 -19.18 35.71 10.78
CA GLU A 152 -19.05 34.75 11.89
C GLU A 152 -18.87 35.47 13.24
N GLY A 153 -18.16 36.61 13.28
CA GLY A 153 -18.08 37.43 14.50
C GLY A 153 -19.42 38.06 14.89
N VAL A 154 -20.21 38.54 13.92
CA VAL A 154 -21.54 39.13 14.18
C VAL A 154 -22.54 38.04 14.60
N VAL A 155 -22.53 36.92 13.90
CA VAL A 155 -23.33 35.73 14.20
C VAL A 155 -22.92 35.16 15.56
N LEU A 156 -21.66 34.92 15.89
CA LEU A 156 -21.28 34.33 17.17
C LEU A 156 -21.46 35.29 18.36
N THR A 157 -21.17 36.59 18.19
CA THR A 157 -21.28 37.59 19.28
C THR A 157 -22.71 37.99 19.58
N VAL A 158 -23.58 38.01 18.56
CA VAL A 158 -25.01 38.32 18.72
C VAL A 158 -25.85 37.05 18.87
N MET A 159 -25.60 36.02 18.08
CA MET A 159 -26.39 34.79 18.11
C MET A 159 -26.05 33.86 19.25
N ARG A 160 -24.80 33.67 19.74
CA ARG A 160 -24.57 32.62 20.77
C ARG A 160 -25.41 32.82 22.05
N PRO A 161 -25.53 34.05 22.61
CA PRO A 161 -26.43 34.30 23.74
C PRO A 161 -27.92 34.14 23.37
N LEU A 162 -28.30 34.47 22.14
CA LEU A 162 -29.66 34.30 21.59
C LEU A 162 -29.99 32.83 21.25
N LEU A 163 -29.00 32.03 20.84
CA LEU A 163 -29.00 30.60 20.49
C LEU A 163 -29.16 29.72 21.73
N GLU A 164 -28.55 30.13 22.84
CA GLU A 164 -28.60 29.37 24.10
C GLU A 164 -29.86 29.68 24.93
N HIS A 165 -30.54 30.82 24.72
CA HIS A 165 -31.63 31.27 25.59
C HIS A 165 -32.98 31.67 24.94
N GLU A 166 -33.08 32.05 23.66
CA GLU A 166 -34.30 32.72 23.13
C GLU A 166 -34.79 32.30 21.72
N CYS A 167 -34.00 31.62 20.87
CA CYS A 167 -34.31 31.52 19.42
C CYS A 167 -34.63 30.12 18.87
N ARG A 168 -35.63 30.04 17.98
CA ARG A 168 -36.07 28.86 17.19
C ARG A 168 -35.14 28.55 15.99
N TRP A 169 -33.86 28.32 16.24
CA TRP A 169 -32.86 28.09 15.16
C TRP A 169 -32.73 26.63 14.71
N GLY A 170 -33.62 25.74 15.16
CA GLY A 170 -33.66 24.34 14.77
C GLY A 170 -32.29 23.65 14.86
N LYS A 171 -31.95 22.86 13.85
CA LYS A 171 -30.73 22.06 13.73
C LYS A 171 -29.46 22.90 13.48
N ALA A 172 -29.56 24.18 13.14
CA ALA A 172 -28.38 25.00 12.82
C ALA A 172 -27.44 25.15 14.03
N ALA A 173 -27.97 25.16 15.25
CA ALA A 173 -27.20 25.19 16.50
C ALA A 173 -26.39 23.90 16.75
N GLU A 174 -26.77 22.79 16.10
CA GLU A 174 -26.09 21.49 16.25
C GLU A 174 -24.77 21.44 15.48
N ILE A 175 -24.67 22.18 14.37
CA ILE A 175 -23.52 22.15 13.46
C ILE A 175 -22.57 23.36 13.58
N LEU A 176 -22.92 24.37 14.38
CA LEU A 176 -22.09 25.56 14.60
C LEU A 176 -21.08 25.38 15.75
N PRO A 177 -19.81 25.81 15.58
CA PRO A 177 -19.25 26.45 14.40
C PRO A 177 -19.07 25.48 13.22
N LEU A 178 -19.25 25.99 12.00
CA LEU A 178 -19.07 25.21 10.77
C LEU A 178 -17.58 24.94 10.50
N PRO A 179 -17.24 23.87 9.77
CA PRO A 179 -15.86 23.62 9.35
C PRO A 179 -15.26 24.79 8.55
N ASN A 180 -13.95 24.97 8.66
CA ASN A 180 -13.23 25.93 7.82
C ASN A 180 -12.99 25.33 6.43
N HIS A 181 -13.87 25.66 5.49
CA HIS A 181 -13.83 25.13 4.11
C HIS A 181 -12.52 25.43 3.35
N LEU A 182 -11.83 26.54 3.63
CA LEU A 182 -10.54 26.85 2.98
C LEU A 182 -9.41 25.95 3.49
N ARG A 183 -9.41 25.64 4.80
CA ARG A 183 -8.47 24.66 5.37
C ARG A 183 -8.76 23.25 4.84
N LEU A 184 -10.04 22.86 4.76
CA LEU A 184 -10.44 21.58 4.16
C LEU A 184 -10.02 21.48 2.70
N TYR A 185 -10.15 22.56 1.91
CA TYR A 185 -9.61 22.61 0.54
C TYR A 185 -8.10 22.36 0.50
N SER A 186 -7.35 22.99 1.41
CA SER A 186 -5.89 22.81 1.49
C SER A 186 -5.51 21.36 1.88
N ILE A 187 -6.27 20.75 2.78
CA ILE A 187 -6.09 19.34 3.15
C ILE A 187 -6.39 18.41 1.97
N SER A 188 -7.46 18.68 1.22
CA SER A 188 -7.78 17.95 -0.01
C SER A 188 -6.62 17.99 -1.00
N GLU A 189 -6.04 19.16 -1.26
CA GLU A 189 -4.90 19.27 -2.19
C GLU A 189 -3.62 18.60 -1.65
N ALA A 190 -3.40 18.61 -0.33
CA ALA A 190 -2.26 17.91 0.28
C ALA A 190 -2.27 16.39 0.00
N TRP A 191 -3.46 15.77 -0.15
CA TRP A 191 -3.59 14.35 -0.51
C TRP A 191 -3.08 14.01 -1.92
N ARG A 192 -2.75 15.00 -2.76
CA ARG A 192 -2.06 14.77 -4.04
C ARG A 192 -0.56 14.51 -3.89
N MET A 193 0.05 14.89 -2.77
CA MET A 193 1.49 14.73 -2.55
C MET A 193 1.95 13.25 -2.56
N PRO A 194 1.28 12.33 -1.84
CA PRO A 194 1.65 10.92 -1.88
C PRO A 194 1.45 10.30 -3.28
N GLN A 195 0.41 10.72 -4.01
CA GLN A 195 0.14 10.27 -5.38
C GLN A 195 1.30 10.57 -6.33
N GLY A 196 1.82 11.81 -6.29
CA GLY A 196 2.99 12.20 -7.09
C GLY A 196 4.26 11.43 -6.71
N THR A 197 4.45 11.17 -5.41
CA THR A 197 5.58 10.39 -4.90
C THR A 197 5.51 8.93 -5.40
N LEU A 198 4.34 8.29 -5.32
CA LEU A 198 4.14 6.92 -5.81
C LEU A 198 4.44 6.80 -7.29
N GLY A 199 3.85 7.67 -8.12
CA GLY A 199 4.02 7.62 -9.57
C GLY A 199 5.47 7.80 -10.01
N MET A 200 6.23 8.66 -9.31
CA MET A 200 7.66 8.84 -9.58
C MET A 200 8.46 7.58 -9.24
N VAL A 201 8.24 7.01 -8.05
CA VAL A 201 8.99 5.85 -7.56
C VAL A 201 8.70 4.60 -8.38
N GLU A 202 7.43 4.35 -8.70
CA GLU A 202 7.03 3.23 -9.56
C GLU A 202 7.71 3.29 -10.94
N GLY A 203 7.73 4.47 -11.56
CA GLY A 203 8.40 4.66 -12.85
C GLY A 203 9.92 4.44 -12.79
N MET A 204 10.57 4.92 -11.73
CA MET A 204 12.02 4.73 -11.55
C MET A 204 12.38 3.26 -11.30
N LEU A 205 11.65 2.58 -10.41
CA LEU A 205 11.87 1.15 -10.11
C LEU A 205 11.71 0.30 -11.38
N THR A 206 10.61 0.46 -12.12
CA THR A 206 10.39 -0.25 -13.38
C THR A 206 11.49 0.05 -14.40
N GLY A 207 11.98 1.30 -14.44
CA GLY A 207 13.10 1.71 -15.29
C GLY A 207 14.42 1.02 -14.96
N TYR A 208 14.79 0.92 -13.67
CA TYR A 208 16.02 0.26 -13.25
C TYR A 208 16.02 -1.24 -13.58
N ILE A 209 14.91 -1.93 -13.34
CA ILE A 209 14.78 -3.36 -13.64
C ILE A 209 14.76 -3.61 -15.15
N SER A 210 14.10 -2.73 -15.91
CA SER A 210 14.11 -2.79 -17.38
C SER A 210 15.53 -2.68 -17.95
N GLY A 211 16.44 -1.98 -17.26
CA GLY A 211 17.85 -1.86 -17.66
C GLY A 211 18.67 -3.15 -17.59
N ILE A 212 18.20 -4.15 -16.85
CA ILE A 212 18.82 -5.48 -16.72
C ILE A 212 17.96 -6.60 -17.33
N THR A 213 17.14 -6.25 -18.33
CA THR A 213 16.21 -7.18 -18.97
C THR A 213 16.29 -7.09 -20.48
N ASP A 214 16.67 -8.18 -21.16
CA ASP A 214 16.53 -8.26 -22.62
C ASP A 214 15.04 -8.43 -22.98
N GLN A 215 14.41 -7.35 -23.40
CA GLN A 215 12.99 -7.33 -23.76
C GLN A 215 12.69 -8.09 -25.07
N SER A 216 13.71 -8.46 -25.85
CA SER A 216 13.55 -9.33 -27.01
C SER A 216 13.48 -10.82 -26.62
N ASN A 217 13.99 -11.17 -25.43
CA ASN A 217 13.83 -12.49 -24.85
C ASN A 217 12.50 -12.55 -24.07
N GLN A 218 11.54 -13.26 -24.64
CA GLN A 218 10.19 -13.39 -24.08
C GLN A 218 10.17 -13.92 -22.64
N GLU A 219 11.01 -14.91 -22.32
CA GLU A 219 11.05 -15.50 -20.98
C GLU A 219 11.65 -14.54 -19.95
N TRP A 220 12.72 -13.85 -20.33
CA TRP A 220 13.34 -12.85 -19.46
C TRP A 220 12.39 -11.67 -19.22
N TYR A 221 11.72 -11.19 -20.27
CA TYR A 221 10.72 -10.14 -20.16
C TYR A 221 9.50 -10.57 -19.33
N ASP A 222 9.01 -11.79 -19.50
CA ASP A 222 7.95 -12.39 -18.67
C ASP A 222 8.35 -12.40 -17.19
N ALA A 223 9.59 -12.83 -16.88
CA ALA A 223 10.12 -12.86 -15.51
C ALA A 223 10.28 -11.46 -14.91
N MET A 224 10.74 -10.49 -15.70
CA MET A 224 10.85 -9.10 -15.26
C MET A 224 9.49 -8.54 -14.88
N ARG A 225 8.46 -8.73 -15.72
CA ARG A 225 7.11 -8.23 -15.43
C ARG A 225 6.55 -8.85 -14.16
N ALA A 226 6.71 -10.17 -13.99
CA ALA A 226 6.31 -10.85 -12.77
C ALA A 226 7.03 -10.30 -11.53
N PHE A 227 8.34 -10.05 -11.63
CA PHE A 227 9.12 -9.47 -10.53
C PHE A 227 8.67 -8.04 -10.18
N CYS A 228 8.51 -7.16 -11.18
CA CYS A 228 8.01 -5.81 -10.98
C CYS A 228 6.60 -5.80 -10.38
N SER A 229 5.73 -6.72 -10.77
CA SER A 229 4.39 -6.84 -10.17
C SER A 229 4.44 -7.32 -8.72
N THR A 230 5.36 -8.24 -8.40
CA THR A 230 5.50 -8.75 -7.03
C THR A 230 5.93 -7.68 -6.04
N LEU A 231 6.77 -6.72 -6.45
CA LEU A 231 7.10 -5.53 -5.63
C LEU A 231 5.86 -4.78 -5.14
N TRP A 232 4.80 -4.81 -5.96
CA TRP A 232 3.51 -4.15 -5.71
C TRP A 232 2.42 -5.12 -5.24
N GLY A 233 2.81 -6.25 -4.66
CA GLY A 233 1.92 -7.12 -3.89
C GLY A 233 1.18 -8.20 -4.69
N THR A 234 1.59 -8.48 -5.94
CA THR A 234 1.07 -9.67 -6.62
C THR A 234 1.62 -10.97 -6.04
N SER A 235 0.89 -12.06 -6.27
CA SER A 235 1.33 -13.41 -5.92
C SER A 235 0.88 -14.45 -6.94
N ALA A 236 1.51 -15.63 -6.93
CA ALA A 236 1.09 -16.77 -7.76
C ALA A 236 -0.28 -17.38 -7.41
N TRP A 237 -0.90 -16.99 -6.29
CA TRP A 237 -2.26 -17.39 -5.94
C TRP A 237 -3.28 -16.26 -6.07
N GLY A 238 -2.81 -15.03 -6.30
CA GLY A 238 -3.66 -13.85 -6.34
C GLY A 238 -4.83 -13.99 -7.30
N GLN A 239 -5.98 -13.47 -6.89
CA GLN A 239 -7.23 -13.43 -7.65
C GLN A 239 -7.67 -11.97 -7.82
N THR A 240 -8.71 -11.72 -8.60
CA THR A 240 -9.34 -10.39 -8.63
C THR A 240 -10.17 -10.20 -7.36
N ARG A 241 -9.89 -9.14 -6.58
CA ARG A 241 -10.59 -8.78 -5.33
C ARG A 241 -10.64 -7.27 -5.15
N GLU A 242 -11.77 -6.80 -4.62
CA GLU A 242 -12.04 -5.37 -4.39
C GLU A 242 -11.82 -4.49 -5.63
N GLY A 243 -11.97 -5.05 -6.83
CA GLY A 243 -11.72 -4.35 -8.10
C GLY A 243 -10.26 -4.38 -8.59
N TYR A 244 -9.33 -4.98 -7.84
CA TYR A 244 -7.91 -5.06 -8.18
C TYR A 244 -7.49 -6.49 -8.55
N ASP A 245 -6.49 -6.60 -9.41
CA ASP A 245 -5.91 -7.89 -9.82
C ASP A 245 -4.61 -8.17 -9.05
N TRP A 246 -4.68 -9.17 -8.16
CA TRP A 246 -3.57 -9.57 -7.29
C TRP A 246 -2.68 -10.68 -7.89
N SER A 247 -2.99 -11.14 -9.10
CA SER A 247 -2.20 -12.18 -9.76
C SER A 247 -0.91 -11.61 -10.38
N ASN A 248 0.17 -12.40 -10.34
CA ASN A 248 1.43 -12.04 -10.99
C ASN A 248 1.21 -11.63 -12.45
N ASP A 249 1.98 -10.64 -12.89
CA ASP A 249 1.96 -10.16 -14.26
C ASP A 249 2.78 -11.09 -15.18
N GLY A 250 2.59 -10.93 -16.49
CA GLY A 250 3.36 -11.59 -17.54
C GLY A 250 3.22 -10.81 -18.84
N ALA A 251 4.11 -11.01 -19.80
CA ALA A 251 4.18 -10.23 -21.04
C ALA A 251 3.00 -10.46 -21.99
N ARG A 252 2.17 -11.48 -21.75
CA ARG A 252 0.91 -11.69 -22.47
C ARG A 252 -0.28 -10.97 -21.84
N LYS A 253 -0.13 -10.45 -20.61
CA LYS A 253 -1.18 -9.70 -19.91
C LYS A 253 -1.18 -8.27 -20.44
N ARG A 254 -2.37 -7.70 -20.62
CA ARG A 254 -2.53 -6.32 -21.08
C ARG A 254 -2.49 -5.37 -19.88
N GLY A 255 -1.59 -4.39 -19.91
CA GLY A 255 -1.35 -3.48 -18.78
C GLY A 255 -0.48 -4.14 -17.70
N SER A 256 -0.14 -3.38 -16.65
CA SER A 256 0.64 -3.89 -15.52
C SER A 256 -0.22 -4.07 -14.29
N SER A 257 -0.03 -5.16 -13.56
CA SER A 257 -0.76 -5.44 -12.30
C SER A 257 0.05 -4.99 -11.09
N HIS A 258 -0.15 -3.74 -10.65
CA HIS A 258 0.50 -3.20 -9.45
C HIS A 258 -0.57 -2.88 -8.39
N PRO A 259 -1.18 -3.89 -7.74
CA PRO A 259 -2.39 -3.70 -6.94
C PRO A 259 -2.19 -2.86 -5.67
N VAL A 260 -1.07 -3.01 -4.94
CA VAL A 260 -0.80 -2.16 -3.77
C VAL A 260 -0.63 -0.70 -4.19
N PHE A 261 0.10 -0.44 -5.27
CA PHE A 261 0.23 0.89 -5.85
C PHE A 261 -1.14 1.47 -6.22
N ALA A 262 -1.96 0.70 -6.93
CA ALA A 262 -3.28 1.14 -7.38
C ALA A 262 -4.20 1.47 -6.20
N VAL A 263 -4.24 0.63 -5.17
CA VAL A 263 -5.04 0.89 -3.95
C VAL A 263 -4.58 2.17 -3.26
N LEU A 264 -3.27 2.40 -3.12
CA LEU A 264 -2.75 3.62 -2.51
C LEU A 264 -3.10 4.86 -3.36
N PHE A 265 -2.93 4.77 -4.68
CA PHE A 265 -3.22 5.84 -5.62
C PHE A 265 -4.71 6.21 -5.62
N ASP A 266 -5.59 5.23 -5.74
CA ASP A 266 -7.05 5.40 -5.75
C ASP A 266 -7.57 5.89 -4.39
N THR A 267 -6.90 5.51 -3.29
CA THR A 267 -7.16 6.06 -1.96
C THR A 267 -6.84 7.56 -1.93
N CYS A 268 -5.69 7.99 -2.46
CA CYS A 268 -5.39 9.43 -2.55
C CYS A 268 -6.47 10.18 -3.33
N ASP A 269 -6.83 9.71 -4.53
CA ASP A 269 -7.85 10.37 -5.36
C ASP A 269 -9.21 10.46 -4.65
N THR A 270 -9.62 9.38 -3.98
CA THR A 270 -10.88 9.36 -3.23
C THR A 270 -10.86 10.29 -2.02
N MET A 271 -9.72 10.39 -1.33
CA MET A 271 -9.56 11.29 -0.17
C MET A 271 -9.53 12.76 -0.61
N VAL A 272 -8.84 13.09 -1.71
CA VAL A 272 -8.89 14.42 -2.35
C VAL A 272 -10.34 14.81 -2.59
N ASP A 273 -11.09 13.98 -3.32
CA ASP A 273 -12.49 14.23 -3.67
C ASP A 273 -13.39 14.36 -2.45
N ALA A 274 -13.27 13.44 -1.49
CA ALA A 274 -14.14 13.37 -0.33
C ALA A 274 -13.97 14.62 0.54
N VAL A 275 -12.73 15.00 0.86
CA VAL A 275 -12.43 16.19 1.67
C VAL A 275 -12.86 17.46 0.93
N TYR A 276 -12.64 17.55 -0.39
CA TYR A 276 -13.11 18.68 -1.20
C TYR A 276 -14.64 18.82 -1.15
N ASN A 277 -15.37 17.71 -1.29
CA ASN A 277 -16.83 17.74 -1.26
C ASN A 277 -17.40 18.10 0.13
N VAL A 278 -16.70 17.75 1.22
CA VAL A 278 -17.02 18.23 2.57
C VAL A 278 -16.76 19.73 2.69
N ALA A 279 -15.64 20.23 2.14
CA ALA A 279 -15.34 21.66 2.09
C ALA A 279 -16.45 22.45 1.37
N LEU A 280 -16.86 21.99 0.18
CA LEU A 280 -17.96 22.58 -0.57
C LEU A 280 -19.28 22.55 0.20
N ALA A 281 -19.60 21.43 0.87
CA ALA A 281 -20.80 21.34 1.68
C ALA A 281 -20.80 22.37 2.83
N ALA A 282 -19.65 22.55 3.49
CA ALA A 282 -19.48 23.56 4.55
C ALA A 282 -19.59 25.00 4.01
N GLN A 283 -19.10 25.27 2.80
CA GLN A 283 -19.25 26.56 2.14
C GLN A 283 -20.72 26.85 1.77
N ASP A 284 -21.40 25.87 1.18
CA ASP A 284 -22.79 26.01 0.72
C ASP A 284 -23.74 26.25 1.90
N VAL A 285 -23.63 25.46 2.98
CA VAL A 285 -24.47 25.65 4.17
C VAL A 285 -24.20 26.99 4.86
N ARG A 286 -22.94 27.46 4.86
CA ARG A 286 -22.59 28.81 5.35
C ARG A 286 -23.30 29.88 4.53
N SER A 287 -23.32 29.76 3.21
CA SER A 287 -24.00 30.67 2.30
C SER A 287 -25.52 30.66 2.49
N ASP A 288 -26.12 29.47 2.64
CA ASP A 288 -27.56 29.33 2.87
C ASP A 288 -28.00 29.91 4.20
N LEU A 289 -27.29 29.59 5.31
CA LEU A 289 -27.59 30.17 6.62
C LEU A 289 -27.43 31.70 6.59
N HIS A 290 -26.40 32.21 5.90
CA HIS A 290 -26.23 33.66 5.75
C HIS A 290 -27.39 34.32 4.99
N ARG A 291 -27.84 33.71 3.90
CA ARG A 291 -28.95 34.21 3.08
C ARG A 291 -30.25 34.22 3.88
N ILE A 292 -30.57 33.14 4.57
CA ILE A 292 -31.79 33.01 5.39
C ILE A 292 -31.79 34.08 6.49
N TYR A 293 -30.67 34.23 7.21
CA TYR A 293 -30.54 35.25 8.24
C TYR A 293 -30.67 36.67 7.68
N THR A 294 -29.98 36.98 6.58
CA THR A 294 -30.03 38.32 5.95
C THR A 294 -31.44 38.68 5.52
N GLN A 295 -32.21 37.69 5.05
CA GLN A 295 -33.60 37.90 4.67
C GLN A 295 -34.47 38.21 5.90
N ALA A 296 -34.34 37.42 6.97
CA ALA A 296 -35.05 37.66 8.23
C ALA A 296 -34.77 39.07 8.78
N VAL A 297 -33.50 39.50 8.80
CA VAL A 297 -33.12 40.87 9.22
C VAL A 297 -33.82 41.93 8.39
N LYS A 298 -33.80 41.82 7.06
CA LYS A 298 -34.47 42.79 6.16
C LYS A 298 -35.97 42.86 6.42
N ASP A 299 -36.61 41.72 6.67
CA ASP A 299 -38.05 41.65 6.87
C ASP A 299 -38.46 42.20 8.24
N SER A 300 -37.69 41.95 9.30
CA SER A 300 -37.95 42.55 10.63
C SER A 300 -37.78 44.07 10.65
N ILE A 301 -36.79 44.61 9.93
CA ILE A 301 -36.63 46.07 9.80
C ILE A 301 -37.84 46.70 9.10
N ARG A 302 -38.35 46.07 8.03
CA ARG A 302 -39.55 46.54 7.31
C ARG A 302 -40.79 46.56 8.19
N GLN A 303 -40.88 45.65 9.16
CA GLN A 303 -41.99 45.61 10.12
C GLN A 303 -41.92 46.75 11.16
N LEU A 304 -40.72 47.25 11.47
CA LEU A 304 -40.49 48.23 12.52
C LEU A 304 -40.51 49.70 12.03
N ASP A 305 -40.11 49.97 10.78
CA ASP A 305 -40.23 51.30 10.17
C ASP A 305 -40.53 51.19 8.65
N PRO A 306 -41.80 51.35 8.22
CA PRO A 306 -42.20 51.22 6.82
C PRO A 306 -41.68 52.32 5.89
N GLU A 307 -41.26 53.49 6.40
CA GLU A 307 -40.96 54.68 5.57
C GLU A 307 -39.47 54.90 5.26
N LYS A 308 -38.52 54.18 5.89
CA LYS A 308 -37.09 54.32 5.56
C LYS A 308 -36.31 53.03 5.73
N MET A 309 -35.75 52.52 4.62
CA MET A 309 -34.31 52.31 4.40
C MET A 309 -34.08 51.50 3.13
N GLU A 310 -33.38 52.07 2.15
CA GLU A 310 -32.70 51.29 1.11
C GLU A 310 -31.52 50.55 1.76
N ILE A 311 -31.74 49.27 2.11
CA ILE A 311 -30.73 48.46 2.78
C ILE A 311 -29.78 47.88 1.72
N SER A 312 -28.62 48.51 1.54
CA SER A 312 -27.57 48.02 0.64
C SER A 312 -26.70 46.92 1.28
N HIS A 313 -26.52 46.90 2.61
CA HIS A 313 -25.79 45.85 3.33
C HIS A 313 -26.33 45.57 4.76
N PRO A 314 -26.29 44.32 5.26
CA PRO A 314 -26.77 43.94 6.61
C PRO A 314 -25.91 44.51 7.75
N THR A 315 -24.60 44.58 7.54
CA THR A 315 -23.61 45.04 8.53
C THR A 315 -23.71 46.53 8.82
N SER A 316 -24.11 47.35 7.83
CA SER A 316 -24.38 48.78 8.03
C SER A 316 -25.66 49.01 8.85
N VAL A 317 -26.64 48.13 8.72
CA VAL A 317 -27.87 48.22 9.52
C VAL A 317 -27.60 47.86 10.98
N LEU A 318 -26.88 46.77 11.24
CA LEU A 318 -26.54 46.37 12.61
C LEU A 318 -25.75 47.47 13.36
N LYS A 319 -24.78 48.11 12.69
CA LYS A 319 -24.06 49.26 13.24
C LYS A 319 -24.97 50.47 13.49
N GLY A 320 -25.87 50.78 12.55
CA GLY A 320 -26.84 51.87 12.71
C GLY A 320 -27.77 51.65 13.91
N LEU A 321 -28.23 50.42 14.10
CA LEU A 321 -29.12 50.01 15.19
C LEU A 321 -28.43 50.02 16.56
N TRP A 322 -27.16 49.67 16.62
CA TRP A 322 -26.35 49.76 17.85
C TRP A 322 -26.32 51.19 18.40
N HIS A 323 -26.36 52.20 17.52
CA HIS A 323 -26.39 53.61 17.89
C HIS A 323 -27.79 54.13 18.28
N MET A 324 -28.86 53.36 18.04
CA MET A 324 -30.26 53.76 18.30
C MET A 324 -30.79 53.37 19.70
N GLY A 325 -29.93 52.84 20.58
CA GLY A 325 -30.24 52.54 21.97
C GLY A 325 -30.77 51.12 22.21
N LYS A 326 -30.57 50.61 23.44
CA LYS A 326 -30.80 49.19 23.79
C LYS A 326 -32.21 48.67 23.48
N GLY A 327 -33.26 49.49 23.60
CA GLY A 327 -34.64 49.05 23.34
C GLY A 327 -34.91 48.65 21.90
N VAL A 328 -34.42 49.44 20.93
CA VAL A 328 -34.58 49.17 19.49
C VAL A 328 -33.81 47.92 19.06
N VAL A 329 -32.63 47.69 19.66
CA VAL A 329 -31.86 46.47 19.43
C VAL A 329 -32.64 45.25 19.91
N THR A 330 -33.27 45.32 21.09
CA THR A 330 -34.09 44.23 21.63
C THR A 330 -35.30 43.93 20.75
N ASP A 331 -36.05 44.94 20.31
CA ASP A 331 -37.24 44.76 19.48
C ASP A 331 -36.91 44.17 18.10
N ILE A 332 -35.77 44.56 17.51
CA ILE A 332 -35.27 43.98 16.25
C ILE A 332 -34.80 42.55 16.45
N SER A 333 -34.10 42.24 17.55
CA SER A 333 -33.70 40.86 17.83
C SER A 333 -34.91 39.95 18.02
N ILE A 334 -36.00 40.42 18.65
CA ILE A 334 -37.26 39.66 18.75
C ILE A 334 -37.89 39.50 17.36
N GLY A 335 -37.95 40.55 16.55
CA GLY A 335 -38.47 40.48 15.17
C GLY A 335 -37.70 39.48 14.30
N ILE A 336 -36.37 39.50 14.33
CA ILE A 336 -35.51 38.58 13.56
C ILE A 336 -35.83 37.13 13.91
N VAL A 337 -36.06 36.84 15.19
CA VAL A 337 -36.37 35.49 15.68
C VAL A 337 -37.76 35.04 15.24
N LEU A 338 -38.71 35.97 15.10
CA LEU A 338 -40.06 35.67 14.61
C LEU A 338 -40.11 35.49 13.09
N ASP A 339 -39.25 36.20 12.35
CA ASP A 339 -39.21 36.18 10.88
C ASP A 339 -38.24 35.13 10.30
N ILE A 340 -37.49 34.42 11.14
CA ILE A 340 -36.54 33.42 10.66
C ILE A 340 -37.25 32.16 10.18
N ASP A 341 -36.92 31.73 8.96
CA ASP A 341 -37.44 30.49 8.39
C ASP A 341 -36.67 29.28 8.96
N GLU A 342 -37.15 28.78 10.11
CA GLU A 342 -36.62 27.59 10.78
C GLU A 342 -36.68 26.35 9.87
N GLY A 343 -37.70 26.23 9.02
CA GLY A 343 -37.84 25.12 8.07
C GLY A 343 -36.71 25.13 7.05
N ALA A 344 -36.46 26.28 6.41
CA ALA A 344 -35.36 26.44 5.47
C ALA A 344 -33.98 26.23 6.11
N MET A 345 -33.78 26.64 7.37
CA MET A 345 -32.54 26.37 8.10
C MET A 345 -32.35 24.86 8.34
N ASN A 346 -33.39 24.17 8.79
CA ASN A 346 -33.36 22.73 9.03
C ASN A 346 -33.10 21.94 7.73
N ASP A 347 -33.65 22.39 6.61
CA ASP A 347 -33.43 21.79 5.31
C ASP A 347 -31.98 22.00 4.83
N ALA A 348 -31.42 23.19 5.01
CA ALA A 348 -30.02 23.49 4.69
C ALA A 348 -29.05 22.62 5.50
N VAL A 349 -29.29 22.49 6.81
CA VAL A 349 -28.49 21.62 7.71
C VAL A 349 -28.63 20.14 7.30
N THR A 350 -29.85 19.70 7.00
CA THR A 350 -30.09 18.31 6.57
C THR A 350 -29.40 18.01 5.24
N ALA A 351 -29.40 18.95 4.29
CA ALA A 351 -28.67 18.81 3.03
C ALA A 351 -27.15 18.72 3.24
N TYR A 352 -26.61 19.54 4.14
CA TYR A 352 -25.21 19.49 4.56
C TYR A 352 -24.84 18.13 5.17
N ASP A 353 -25.56 17.68 6.20
CA ASP A 353 -25.29 16.41 6.87
C ASP A 353 -25.35 15.23 5.90
N ASN A 354 -26.33 15.22 4.99
CA ASN A 354 -26.46 14.19 3.96
C ASN A 354 -25.26 14.15 3.01
N ARG A 355 -24.69 15.30 2.65
CA ARG A 355 -23.50 15.40 1.80
C ARG A 355 -22.26 14.90 2.55
N VAL A 356 -22.06 15.32 3.80
CA VAL A 356 -20.92 14.89 4.63
C VAL A 356 -20.98 13.39 4.90
N ASN A 357 -22.14 12.86 5.32
CA ASN A 357 -22.34 11.43 5.57
C ASN A 357 -22.15 10.56 4.31
N ARG A 358 -22.41 11.10 3.12
CA ARG A 358 -22.09 10.42 1.86
C ARG A 358 -20.59 10.29 1.66
N GLN A 359 -19.82 11.33 1.94
CA GLN A 359 -18.36 11.28 1.81
C GLN A 359 -17.73 10.37 2.86
N ALA A 360 -18.26 10.33 4.08
CA ALA A 360 -17.82 9.39 5.12
C ALA A 360 -17.93 7.94 4.65
N ARG A 361 -19.09 7.54 4.10
CA ARG A 361 -19.28 6.20 3.52
C ARG A 361 -18.33 5.94 2.35
N ARG A 362 -18.17 6.92 1.45
CA ARG A 362 -17.30 6.79 0.27
C ARG A 362 -15.84 6.48 0.65
N ILE A 363 -15.31 7.10 1.71
CA ILE A 363 -13.94 6.78 2.16
C ILE A 363 -13.89 5.48 2.97
N GLU A 364 -14.94 5.14 3.73
CA GLU A 364 -15.02 3.85 4.43
C GLU A 364 -15.02 2.66 3.47
N ASP A 365 -15.61 2.80 2.28
CA ASP A 365 -15.61 1.78 1.23
C ASP A 365 -14.19 1.40 0.75
N LEU A 366 -13.16 2.23 1.02
CA LEU A 366 -11.76 1.93 0.69
C LEU A 366 -11.13 0.90 1.64
N MET A 367 -11.70 0.69 2.84
CA MET A 367 -11.07 -0.11 3.88
C MET A 367 -10.80 -1.56 3.44
N ALA A 368 -11.71 -2.19 2.71
CA ALA A 368 -11.55 -3.58 2.27
C ALA A 368 -10.33 -3.73 1.33
N ALA A 369 -10.19 -2.82 0.37
CA ALA A 369 -9.05 -2.81 -0.55
C ALA A 369 -7.73 -2.52 0.18
N LEU A 370 -7.75 -1.59 1.14
CA LEU A 370 -6.60 -1.25 1.97
C LEU A 370 -6.17 -2.41 2.90
N ASP A 371 -7.12 -3.16 3.46
CA ASP A 371 -6.83 -4.34 4.29
C ASP A 371 -6.25 -5.50 3.45
N GLU A 372 -6.76 -5.71 2.22
CA GLU A 372 -6.17 -6.68 1.28
C GLU A 372 -4.76 -6.23 0.86
N ALA A 373 -4.55 -4.94 0.59
CA ALA A 373 -3.23 -4.38 0.29
C ALA A 373 -2.25 -4.54 1.47
N PHE A 374 -2.71 -4.30 2.70
CA PHE A 374 -1.89 -4.47 3.90
C PHE A 374 -1.43 -5.91 4.08
N THR A 375 -2.29 -6.88 3.77
CA THR A 375 -1.99 -8.31 3.85
C THR A 375 -1.06 -8.75 2.70
N SER A 376 -1.32 -8.25 1.49
CA SER A 376 -0.63 -8.66 0.27
C SER A 376 0.74 -8.01 0.09
N ALA A 377 0.98 -6.85 0.73
CA ALA A 377 2.25 -6.15 0.66
C ALA A 377 3.42 -7.10 1.00
N PRO A 378 4.45 -7.19 0.14
CA PRO A 378 5.55 -8.12 0.35
C PRO A 378 6.33 -7.83 1.63
N THR A 379 6.90 -8.88 2.23
CA THR A 379 7.87 -8.72 3.31
C THR A 379 9.26 -8.44 2.74
N PHE A 380 10.15 -7.92 3.59
CA PHE A 380 11.57 -7.76 3.26
C PHE A 380 12.17 -9.06 2.73
N ASN A 381 12.05 -10.16 3.49
CA ASN A 381 12.63 -11.46 3.13
C ASN A 381 12.05 -12.04 1.83
N ALA A 382 10.76 -11.84 1.57
CA ALA A 382 10.14 -12.31 0.33
C ALA A 382 10.70 -11.57 -0.90
N GLU A 383 10.86 -10.25 -0.82
CA GLU A 383 11.42 -9.47 -1.93
C GLU A 383 12.93 -9.63 -2.09
N THR A 384 13.67 -9.78 -1.00
CA THR A 384 15.09 -10.18 -1.07
C THR A 384 15.24 -11.47 -1.85
N ALA A 385 14.45 -12.50 -1.53
CA ALA A 385 14.51 -13.79 -2.21
C ALA A 385 14.08 -13.70 -3.69
N ARG A 386 13.01 -12.96 -4.01
CA ARG A 386 12.54 -12.76 -5.39
C ARG A 386 13.56 -12.00 -6.24
N ALA A 387 14.18 -10.95 -5.69
CA ALA A 387 15.25 -10.22 -6.36
C ALA A 387 16.50 -11.06 -6.53
N GLU A 388 16.84 -11.90 -5.53
CA GLU A 388 17.95 -12.84 -5.66
C GLU A 388 17.74 -13.81 -6.82
N ALA A 389 16.53 -14.35 -6.94
CA ALA A 389 16.15 -15.26 -8.02
C ALA A 389 16.21 -14.59 -9.39
N PHE A 390 15.58 -13.42 -9.55
CA PHE A 390 15.58 -12.69 -10.82
C PHE A 390 17.00 -12.28 -11.23
N GLY A 391 17.79 -11.75 -10.28
CA GLY A 391 19.17 -11.36 -10.53
C GLY A 391 20.07 -12.55 -10.90
N ALA A 392 19.94 -13.68 -10.21
CA ALA A 392 20.78 -14.86 -10.46
C ALA A 392 20.52 -15.40 -11.88
N ARG A 393 19.25 -15.48 -12.27
CA ARG A 393 18.85 -15.85 -13.65
C ARG A 393 19.33 -14.83 -14.70
N ALA A 394 19.33 -13.54 -14.39
CA ALA A 394 19.86 -12.48 -15.26
C ALA A 394 21.38 -12.60 -15.47
N LEU A 395 22.14 -13.07 -14.48
CA LEU A 395 23.58 -13.28 -14.62
C LEU A 395 23.94 -14.60 -15.32
N THR A 396 23.09 -15.62 -15.19
CA THR A 396 23.45 -16.99 -15.58
C THR A 396 22.43 -17.60 -16.55
N GLU A 397 21.25 -17.96 -16.05
CA GLU A 397 20.32 -18.88 -16.69
C GLU A 397 19.75 -18.32 -18.01
N PHE A 398 19.38 -17.04 -18.05
CA PHE A 398 18.90 -16.39 -19.28
C PHE A 398 19.99 -16.32 -20.37
N LYS A 399 21.27 -16.48 -19.99
CA LYS A 399 22.41 -16.53 -20.92
C LYS A 399 22.78 -17.96 -21.32
N GLY A 400 22.16 -18.98 -20.71
CA GLY A 400 22.39 -20.39 -21.02
C GLY A 400 23.61 -21.02 -20.34
N ASP A 401 24.20 -20.36 -19.34
CA ASP A 401 25.37 -20.87 -18.60
C ASP A 401 25.14 -20.71 -17.07
N PRO A 402 24.40 -21.65 -16.44
CA PRO A 402 24.06 -21.58 -15.02
C PRO A 402 25.30 -21.80 -14.14
N LEU A 403 25.77 -20.76 -13.47
CA LEU A 403 26.80 -20.85 -12.43
C LEU A 403 26.15 -21.22 -11.09
N TYR A 404 26.78 -22.10 -10.31
CA TYR A 404 26.34 -22.41 -8.94
C TYR A 404 26.70 -21.25 -8.00
N THR A 405 25.70 -20.56 -7.46
CA THR A 405 25.89 -19.30 -6.71
C THR A 405 25.43 -19.38 -5.25
N VAL A 406 25.40 -20.57 -4.66
CA VAL A 406 25.01 -20.73 -3.25
C VAL A 406 26.10 -20.14 -2.32
N PRO A 407 25.76 -19.20 -1.42
CA PRO A 407 26.76 -18.54 -0.58
C PRO A 407 27.50 -19.50 0.34
N GLY A 408 28.83 -19.49 0.28
CA GLY A 408 29.67 -20.24 1.21
C GLY A 408 29.63 -21.76 1.01
N ASP A 409 29.12 -22.22 -0.13
CA ASP A 409 29.02 -23.63 -0.49
C ASP A 409 29.65 -23.90 -1.86
N ASP A 410 29.97 -25.17 -2.13
CA ASP A 410 30.60 -25.62 -3.36
C ASP A 410 29.81 -26.80 -3.95
N GLU A 411 29.52 -26.75 -5.25
CA GLU A 411 28.70 -27.78 -5.90
C GLU A 411 29.30 -29.19 -5.76
N SER A 412 30.62 -29.32 -5.62
CA SER A 412 31.33 -30.59 -5.48
C SER A 412 31.06 -31.28 -4.15
N HIS A 413 30.54 -30.57 -3.15
CA HIS A 413 30.10 -31.17 -1.88
C HIS A 413 28.84 -32.01 -2.03
N HIS A 414 28.09 -31.85 -3.11
CA HIS A 414 26.78 -32.47 -3.30
C HIS A 414 26.80 -33.44 -4.46
N ARG A 415 26.06 -34.55 -4.30
CA ARG A 415 25.77 -35.45 -5.44
C ARG A 415 24.79 -34.80 -6.42
N TYR A 416 23.85 -34.03 -5.87
CA TYR A 416 22.85 -33.31 -6.64
C TYR A 416 22.77 -31.87 -6.11
N PRO A 417 23.72 -30.99 -6.50
CA PRO A 417 23.72 -29.60 -6.07
C PRO A 417 22.48 -28.90 -6.63
N VAL A 418 21.80 -28.09 -5.83
CA VAL A 418 20.70 -27.23 -6.31
C VAL A 418 20.96 -25.78 -5.93
N ASP A 419 20.59 -24.87 -6.83
CA ASP A 419 20.59 -23.44 -6.58
C ASP A 419 19.15 -22.96 -6.81
N LEU A 420 18.43 -22.68 -5.72
CA LEU A 420 17.02 -22.29 -5.78
C LEU A 420 16.80 -20.96 -6.49
N ALA A 421 17.73 -20.01 -6.34
CA ALA A 421 17.62 -18.71 -6.99
C ALA A 421 17.69 -18.86 -8.51
N ASN A 422 18.65 -19.64 -9.00
CA ASN A 422 18.80 -19.93 -10.44
C ASN A 422 17.71 -20.84 -11.03
N GLN A 423 16.92 -21.50 -10.20
CA GLN A 423 15.86 -22.40 -10.67
C GLN A 423 14.45 -21.80 -10.61
N GLU A 424 14.21 -20.68 -9.93
CA GLU A 424 12.86 -20.11 -9.81
C GLU A 424 12.25 -19.77 -11.18
N GLY A 425 11.02 -20.24 -11.42
CA GLY A 425 10.34 -20.10 -12.71
C GLY A 425 10.79 -21.11 -13.77
N VAL A 426 11.98 -21.68 -13.67
CA VAL A 426 12.49 -22.67 -14.63
C VAL A 426 11.62 -23.93 -14.59
N SER A 427 11.07 -24.29 -15.75
CA SER A 427 10.11 -25.41 -15.87
C SER A 427 8.96 -25.34 -14.85
N GLY A 428 8.52 -24.14 -14.48
CA GLY A 428 7.43 -23.90 -13.53
C GLY A 428 7.78 -24.09 -12.05
N SER A 429 9.08 -24.10 -11.72
CA SER A 429 9.55 -23.98 -10.33
C SER A 429 8.97 -22.74 -9.65
N HIS A 430 8.61 -22.86 -8.38
CA HIS A 430 7.95 -21.80 -7.61
C HIS A 430 8.24 -21.90 -6.11
N VAL A 431 9.49 -22.23 -5.75
CA VAL A 431 9.92 -22.35 -4.35
C VAL A 431 9.87 -20.98 -3.69
N ILE A 432 10.46 -19.99 -4.35
CA ILE A 432 10.68 -18.67 -3.77
C ILE A 432 9.38 -17.88 -3.70
N ASP A 433 8.66 -17.78 -4.82
CA ASP A 433 7.46 -16.96 -4.87
C ASP A 433 6.38 -17.46 -3.89
N LYS A 434 6.27 -18.79 -3.71
CA LYS A 434 5.22 -19.38 -2.88
C LYS A 434 5.60 -19.71 -1.45
N HIS A 435 6.88 -19.93 -1.15
CA HIS A 435 7.29 -20.55 0.11
C HIS A 435 8.43 -19.83 0.83
N VAL A 436 8.78 -18.60 0.46
CA VAL A 436 9.83 -17.84 1.17
C VAL A 436 9.29 -16.52 1.69
N GLY A 437 9.54 -16.26 2.97
CA GLY A 437 9.30 -14.99 3.65
C GLY A 437 7.84 -14.58 3.80
N LYS A 438 6.88 -15.51 3.75
CA LYS A 438 5.44 -15.17 3.88
C LYS A 438 5.04 -14.98 5.34
N THR A 439 4.11 -14.05 5.57
CA THR A 439 3.44 -13.89 6.87
C THR A 439 2.32 -14.91 7.03
N ASP A 440 1.91 -15.17 8.28
CA ASP A 440 0.75 -16.04 8.57
C ASP A 440 -0.52 -15.59 7.82
N ALA A 441 -0.76 -14.28 7.74
CA ALA A 441 -1.90 -13.71 7.00
C ALA A 441 -1.80 -13.98 5.49
N GLN A 442 -0.59 -14.01 4.92
CA GLN A 442 -0.39 -14.39 3.52
C GLN A 442 -0.55 -15.90 3.29
N LEU A 443 -0.22 -16.74 4.28
CA LEU A 443 -0.52 -18.18 4.21
C LEU A 443 -2.04 -18.41 4.21
N GLU A 444 -2.78 -17.72 5.07
CA GLU A 444 -4.25 -17.73 5.09
C GLU A 444 -4.84 -17.24 3.77
N GLN A 445 -4.35 -16.12 3.25
CA GLN A 445 -4.76 -15.58 1.95
C GLN A 445 -4.56 -16.61 0.84
N ARG A 446 -3.43 -17.32 0.82
CA ARG A 446 -3.17 -18.39 -0.15
C ARG A 446 -4.14 -19.56 -0.01
N LEU A 447 -4.44 -19.99 1.22
CA LEU A 447 -5.47 -21.00 1.45
C LEU A 447 -6.83 -20.53 0.95
N ARG A 448 -7.19 -19.26 1.15
CA ARG A 448 -8.44 -18.70 0.64
C ARG A 448 -8.48 -18.66 -0.89
N ASP A 449 -7.44 -18.13 -1.52
CA ASP A 449 -7.47 -17.75 -2.95
C ASP A 449 -7.07 -18.87 -3.91
N GLN A 450 -6.26 -19.81 -3.43
CA GLN A 450 -5.88 -20.98 -4.23
C GLN A 450 -6.84 -22.17 -4.02
N ALA A 451 -7.93 -21.98 -3.25
CA ALA A 451 -8.91 -23.01 -2.92
C ALA A 451 -9.56 -23.61 -4.17
N ARG A 452 -9.45 -24.93 -4.33
CA ARG A 452 -10.11 -25.71 -5.39
C ARG A 452 -10.66 -26.99 -4.81
N VAL A 453 -11.96 -27.21 -5.01
CA VAL A 453 -12.62 -28.47 -4.63
C VAL A 453 -12.23 -29.56 -5.63
N ARG A 454 -11.64 -30.65 -5.13
CA ARG A 454 -11.30 -31.84 -5.91
C ARG A 454 -12.51 -32.78 -6.01
N ALA A 455 -12.44 -33.73 -6.93
CA ALA A 455 -13.52 -34.69 -7.17
C ALA A 455 -13.87 -35.55 -5.94
N ASP A 456 -12.92 -35.72 -5.01
CA ASP A 456 -13.10 -36.43 -3.74
C ASP A 456 -13.67 -35.55 -2.61
N GLY A 457 -14.04 -34.30 -2.91
CA GLY A 457 -14.58 -33.33 -1.94
C GLY A 457 -13.50 -32.59 -1.13
N THR A 458 -12.22 -32.93 -1.28
CA THR A 458 -11.14 -32.21 -0.58
C THR A 458 -10.86 -30.85 -1.20
N VAL A 459 -10.48 -29.85 -0.39
CA VAL A 459 -10.11 -28.52 -0.87
C VAL A 459 -8.60 -28.38 -0.88
N ALA A 460 -8.02 -28.22 -2.08
CA ALA A 460 -6.59 -27.96 -2.26
C ALA A 460 -6.30 -26.46 -2.43
N PRO A 461 -5.11 -25.97 -2.04
CA PRO A 461 -4.12 -26.68 -1.25
C PRO A 461 -4.66 -26.95 0.17
N ILE A 462 -4.24 -28.07 0.75
CA ILE A 462 -4.62 -28.48 2.12
C ILE A 462 -3.83 -27.65 3.14
N ALA A 463 -2.59 -27.28 2.81
CA ALA A 463 -1.73 -26.46 3.62
C ALA A 463 -1.00 -25.40 2.78
N ALA A 464 -0.66 -24.28 3.41
CA ALA A 464 0.26 -23.27 2.88
C ALA A 464 1.41 -23.10 3.87
N SER A 465 2.63 -22.92 3.39
CA SER A 465 3.80 -22.88 4.25
C SER A 465 4.89 -21.97 3.69
N THR A 466 5.80 -21.57 4.57
CA THR A 466 6.90 -20.66 4.25
C THR A 466 8.14 -20.96 5.09
N PHE A 467 9.30 -20.97 4.43
CA PHE A 467 10.59 -20.76 5.06
C PHE A 467 10.72 -19.30 5.52
N THR A 468 11.60 -19.07 6.49
CA THR A 468 11.91 -17.72 7.00
C THR A 468 12.54 -16.82 5.94
N ASP A 469 13.48 -17.38 5.18
CA ASP A 469 14.30 -16.68 4.18
C ASP A 469 14.83 -17.69 3.13
N LEU A 470 15.47 -17.16 2.08
CA LEU A 470 16.02 -17.96 0.98
C LEU A 470 17.18 -18.86 1.45
N GLY A 471 18.02 -18.39 2.36
CA GLY A 471 19.13 -19.20 2.89
C GLY A 471 18.64 -20.46 3.60
N SER A 472 17.60 -20.33 4.42
CA SER A 472 16.94 -21.44 5.08
C SER A 472 16.29 -22.39 4.08
N ALA A 473 15.58 -21.87 3.08
CA ALA A 473 14.99 -22.68 2.02
C ALA A 473 16.06 -23.47 1.24
N GLN A 474 17.16 -22.82 0.87
CA GLN A 474 18.29 -23.40 0.16
C GLN A 474 18.93 -24.52 0.98
N ARG A 475 19.29 -24.25 2.24
CA ARG A 475 19.90 -25.22 3.14
C ARG A 475 19.04 -26.46 3.32
N TYR A 476 17.79 -26.30 3.77
CA TYR A 476 16.95 -27.45 4.08
C TYR A 476 16.54 -28.24 2.82
N THR A 477 16.43 -27.58 1.66
CA THR A 477 16.22 -28.28 0.39
C THR A 477 17.42 -29.13 0.03
N GLN A 478 18.65 -28.59 0.15
CA GLN A 478 19.87 -29.33 -0.12
C GLN A 478 20.05 -30.50 0.86
N GLU A 479 19.77 -30.32 2.16
CA GLU A 479 19.83 -31.39 3.16
C GLU A 479 18.84 -32.53 2.87
N VAL A 480 17.62 -32.24 2.38
CA VAL A 480 16.69 -33.29 1.92
C VAL A 480 17.27 -34.10 0.76
N LEU A 481 18.00 -33.45 -0.15
CA LEU A 481 18.60 -34.08 -1.33
C LEU A 481 19.91 -34.81 -1.03
N ASP A 482 20.61 -34.40 0.03
CA ASP A 482 21.84 -35.03 0.49
C ASP A 482 21.61 -36.23 1.42
N ASP A 483 20.40 -36.38 1.97
CA ASP A 483 20.04 -37.58 2.72
C ASP A 483 20.32 -38.85 1.87
N PRO A 484 21.12 -39.81 2.39
CA PRO A 484 21.51 -40.99 1.62
C PRO A 484 20.34 -41.82 1.10
N ALA A 485 19.24 -41.92 1.86
CA ALA A 485 18.07 -42.67 1.42
C ALA A 485 17.34 -41.94 0.29
N ASN A 486 17.23 -40.62 0.36
CA ASN A 486 16.67 -39.78 -0.69
C ASN A 486 17.54 -39.78 -1.95
N GLN A 487 18.88 -39.73 -1.84
CA GLN A 487 19.77 -39.87 -2.99
C GLN A 487 19.56 -41.19 -3.75
N GLN A 488 19.32 -42.30 -3.03
CA GLN A 488 19.00 -43.58 -3.65
C GLN A 488 17.64 -43.56 -4.36
N LYS A 489 16.63 -42.87 -3.80
CA LYS A 489 15.31 -42.70 -4.44
C LYS A 489 15.44 -41.86 -5.72
N VAL A 490 16.17 -40.75 -5.67
CA VAL A 490 16.45 -39.89 -6.84
C VAL A 490 17.17 -40.68 -7.93
N SER A 491 18.24 -41.40 -7.57
CA SER A 491 19.03 -42.19 -8.54
C SER A 491 18.17 -43.24 -9.25
N ARG A 492 17.33 -43.97 -8.50
CA ARG A 492 16.40 -44.96 -9.07
C ARG A 492 15.35 -44.31 -9.96
N TRP A 493 14.81 -43.17 -9.54
CA TRP A 493 13.81 -42.43 -10.31
C TRP A 493 14.38 -41.94 -11.64
N LEU A 494 15.58 -41.34 -11.62
CA LEU A 494 16.26 -40.86 -12.83
C LEU A 494 16.64 -42.01 -13.79
N ALA A 495 17.10 -43.15 -13.26
CA ALA A 495 17.42 -44.33 -14.06
C ALA A 495 16.20 -44.90 -14.82
N GLY A 496 14.98 -44.58 -14.37
CA GLY A 496 13.74 -44.93 -15.05
C GLY A 496 13.39 -44.04 -16.25
N ASN A 497 14.24 -43.06 -16.62
CA ASN A 497 14.00 -42.08 -17.68
C ASN A 497 12.63 -41.38 -17.56
N PRO A 498 12.40 -40.64 -16.46
CA PRO A 498 11.09 -40.06 -16.16
C PRO A 498 10.68 -39.00 -17.20
N ASP A 499 9.41 -39.00 -17.60
CA ASP A 499 8.86 -38.05 -18.58
C ASP A 499 8.83 -36.63 -17.97
N PRO A 500 9.56 -35.66 -18.53
CA PRO A 500 9.61 -34.29 -18.01
C PRO A 500 8.24 -33.60 -17.91
N ARG A 501 7.25 -34.03 -18.69
CA ARG A 501 5.90 -33.43 -18.72
C ARG A 501 4.93 -34.05 -17.71
N ARG A 502 5.21 -35.25 -17.21
CA ARG A 502 4.25 -36.06 -16.45
C ARG A 502 4.79 -36.60 -15.13
N SER A 503 6.10 -36.69 -14.99
CA SER A 503 6.74 -37.28 -13.83
C SER A 503 7.21 -36.20 -12.85
N THR A 504 6.93 -36.44 -11.58
CA THR A 504 7.52 -35.71 -10.46
C THR A 504 7.96 -36.71 -9.40
N ARG A 505 8.93 -36.33 -8.57
CA ARG A 505 9.35 -37.12 -7.40
C ARG A 505 9.32 -36.25 -6.17
N THR A 506 8.54 -36.63 -5.16
CA THR A 506 8.56 -35.97 -3.86
C THR A 506 9.41 -36.77 -2.88
N LEU A 507 10.13 -36.06 -2.03
CA LEU A 507 11.02 -36.54 -0.99
C LEU A 507 10.79 -35.67 0.24
N GLY A 508 11.02 -36.22 1.43
CA GLY A 508 10.96 -35.43 2.65
C GLY A 508 12.07 -35.79 3.63
N LEU A 509 12.31 -34.87 4.57
CA LEU A 509 13.19 -35.06 5.71
C LEU A 509 12.62 -34.30 6.92
N ALA A 510 12.84 -34.85 8.11
CA ALA A 510 12.51 -34.19 9.38
C ALA A 510 13.77 -33.61 10.02
N PHE A 511 13.62 -32.50 10.71
CA PHE A 511 14.69 -31.73 11.31
C PHE A 511 14.42 -31.50 12.80
N PRO A 512 15.47 -31.39 13.64
CA PRO A 512 15.29 -31.12 15.06
C PRO A 512 14.74 -29.71 15.31
N ASP A 513 15.19 -28.73 14.54
CA ASP A 513 14.79 -27.33 14.67
C ASP A 513 13.63 -26.98 13.73
N ALA A 514 12.88 -25.92 14.08
CA ALA A 514 11.83 -25.40 13.23
C ALA A 514 12.42 -24.90 11.90
N VAL A 515 11.91 -25.41 10.79
CA VAL A 515 12.39 -25.10 9.43
C VAL A 515 11.61 -23.95 8.78
N GLY A 516 10.50 -23.54 9.39
CA GLY A 516 9.59 -22.54 8.88
C GLY A 516 8.20 -22.72 9.49
N ARG A 517 7.19 -22.13 8.85
CA ARG A 517 5.81 -22.17 9.32
C ARG A 517 4.89 -22.81 8.30
N THR A 518 3.84 -23.45 8.79
CA THR A 518 2.78 -24.07 7.98
C THR A 518 1.43 -23.74 8.57
N TRP A 519 0.42 -23.62 7.71
CA TRP A 519 -0.97 -23.49 8.09
C TRP A 519 -1.76 -24.53 7.32
N THR A 520 -2.31 -25.52 8.02
CA THR A 520 -3.17 -26.54 7.45
C THR A 520 -4.63 -26.17 7.65
N ARG A 521 -5.48 -26.41 6.64
CA ARG A 521 -6.93 -26.15 6.75
C ARG A 521 -7.52 -26.94 7.91
N GLY A 522 -8.22 -26.23 8.78
CA GLY A 522 -8.79 -26.79 10.02
C GLY A 522 -8.04 -26.31 11.26
N ASP A 523 -6.80 -25.85 11.11
CA ASP A 523 -6.06 -25.23 12.21
C ASP A 523 -6.54 -23.80 12.46
N SER A 524 -6.44 -23.36 13.72
CA SER A 524 -6.82 -22.01 14.15
C SER A 524 -5.85 -20.93 13.66
N SER A 525 -4.60 -21.29 13.38
CA SER A 525 -3.50 -20.39 13.05
C SER A 525 -2.32 -21.18 12.47
N ALA A 526 -1.40 -20.51 11.77
CA ALA A 526 -0.14 -21.13 11.38
C ALA A 526 0.73 -21.51 12.60
N HIS A 527 1.54 -22.57 12.46
CA HIS A 527 2.44 -23.08 13.49
C HIS A 527 3.79 -23.49 12.90
N ASP A 528 4.77 -23.74 13.77
CA ASP A 528 6.12 -24.15 13.37
C ASP A 528 6.10 -25.55 12.74
N SER A 529 6.84 -25.70 11.66
CA SER A 529 7.07 -26.97 10.98
C SER A 529 8.50 -27.43 11.23
N HIS A 530 8.68 -28.74 11.35
CA HIS A 530 9.98 -29.41 11.54
C HIS A 530 10.28 -30.38 10.39
N MET A 531 9.60 -30.25 9.25
CA MET A 531 9.73 -31.16 8.12
C MET A 531 9.73 -30.38 6.83
N VAL A 532 10.55 -30.82 5.86
CA VAL A 532 10.56 -30.25 4.51
C VAL A 532 10.21 -31.32 3.50
N ASN A 533 9.34 -30.98 2.55
CA ASN A 533 9.07 -31.79 1.38
C ASN A 533 9.59 -31.08 0.12
N VAL A 534 10.39 -31.80 -0.66
CA VAL A 534 10.97 -31.35 -1.93
C VAL A 534 10.36 -32.16 -3.07
N THR A 535 9.79 -31.48 -4.06
CA THR A 535 9.27 -32.10 -5.28
C THR A 535 10.14 -31.74 -6.47
N LEU A 536 10.65 -32.76 -7.15
CA LEU A 536 11.53 -32.67 -8.30
C LEU A 536 10.74 -32.86 -9.61
N ARG A 537 11.18 -32.19 -10.67
CA ARG A 537 10.71 -32.38 -12.04
C ARG A 537 11.92 -32.68 -12.96
N PRO A 538 11.87 -33.72 -13.81
CA PRO A 538 12.98 -34.05 -14.70
C PRO A 538 13.31 -32.89 -15.64
N ARG A 539 14.61 -32.65 -15.84
CA ARG A 539 15.15 -31.71 -16.83
C ARG A 539 16.33 -32.41 -17.52
N PRO A 540 16.07 -33.22 -18.56
CA PRO A 540 17.12 -33.91 -19.29
C PRO A 540 18.15 -32.90 -19.82
N GLY A 541 19.44 -33.20 -19.66
CA GLY A 541 20.54 -32.30 -20.02
C GLY A 541 20.79 -31.15 -19.04
N GLY A 542 20.02 -31.05 -17.95
CA GLY A 542 20.33 -30.15 -16.84
C GLY A 542 21.40 -30.71 -15.90
N HIS A 543 22.04 -29.82 -15.15
CA HIS A 543 22.96 -30.13 -14.07
C HIS A 543 22.43 -29.46 -12.79
N PRO A 544 21.74 -30.18 -11.88
CA PRO A 544 21.41 -31.61 -11.92
C PRO A 544 20.33 -31.93 -12.97
N PRO A 545 20.08 -33.21 -13.32
CA PRO A 545 19.14 -33.61 -14.39
C PRO A 545 17.65 -33.42 -14.03
N TYR A 546 17.36 -32.46 -13.16
CA TYR A 546 16.04 -32.07 -12.68
C TYR A 546 16.06 -30.62 -12.19
N VAL A 547 14.87 -30.06 -11.98
CA VAL A 547 14.69 -28.85 -11.18
C VAL A 547 13.89 -29.18 -9.93
N VAL A 548 14.12 -28.41 -8.86
CA VAL A 548 13.23 -28.37 -7.71
C VAL A 548 11.98 -27.63 -8.14
N LEU A 549 10.89 -28.35 -8.39
CA LEU A 549 9.61 -27.76 -8.79
C LEU A 549 8.99 -26.96 -7.64
N THR A 550 9.07 -27.51 -6.43
CA THR A 550 8.66 -26.85 -5.20
C THR A 550 9.40 -27.49 -4.02
N SER A 551 9.69 -26.70 -3.00
CA SER A 551 10.23 -27.12 -1.71
C SER A 551 9.49 -26.31 -0.67
N MET A 552 9.04 -26.96 0.40
CA MET A 552 8.18 -26.30 1.37
C MET A 552 8.22 -26.99 2.75
N PRO A 553 8.10 -26.23 3.84
CA PRO A 553 7.80 -26.81 5.15
C PRO A 553 6.47 -27.57 5.12
N SER A 554 6.33 -28.60 5.96
CA SER A 554 5.16 -29.48 6.01
C SER A 554 4.91 -30.08 7.40
N ASP A 555 3.68 -30.53 7.64
CA ASP A 555 3.32 -31.31 8.84
C ASP A 555 3.59 -32.82 8.69
N THR A 556 3.92 -33.27 7.48
CA THR A 556 4.16 -34.68 7.19
C THR A 556 5.36 -34.86 6.29
N VAL A 557 6.15 -35.92 6.55
CA VAL A 557 7.25 -36.33 5.66
C VAL A 557 6.68 -37.18 4.54
N GLN A 558 6.90 -36.78 3.29
CA GLN A 558 6.55 -37.62 2.14
C GLN A 558 7.63 -38.71 1.91
N PRO A 559 7.22 -39.98 1.71
CA PRO A 559 8.14 -41.13 1.70
C PRO A 559 9.00 -41.30 0.43
#